data_AF-A0A2J5P8M6-F1
#
_entry.id   AF-A0A2J5P8M6-F1
#
_cell.length_a   1.000
_cell.length_b   1.000
_cell.length_c   1.000
_cell.angle_alpha   90.00
_cell.angle_beta   90.00
_cell.angle_gamma   90.00
#
_symmetry.space_group_name_H-M   'P 1'
#
loop_
_entity.id
_entity.type
_entity.pdbx_description
1 polymer ?
#
loop_
_entity_poly.entity_id
_entity_poly.type
_entity_poly.pdbx_seq_one_letter_code
_entity_poly.pdbx_strand_id
1 'polypeptide(L)'
;MSNAKDLLSLLLPPVAYDTQQKALAAELSAEGNAFDATDESAKNALNGVAPFFAANLLTDWERVLNVTPNEDDSYQQRLDRVLIKLSETGGLSIPYFINMASLIGYT
;
A
#
# COMPACT_ATOMS: atom_id res chain seq x y z
N MET A 1 -10.10 14.37 -7.34
CA MET A 1 -9.51 13.50 -8.39
C MET A 1 -10.63 13.15 -9.35
N SER A 2 -10.42 13.28 -10.65
CA SER A 2 -11.39 12.80 -11.66
C SER A 2 -11.30 11.27 -11.69
N ASN A 3 -12.44 10.57 -11.66
CA ASN A 3 -12.45 9.10 -11.74
C ASN A 3 -12.15 8.64 -13.18
N ALA A 4 -11.78 7.38 -13.38
CA ALA A 4 -11.43 6.91 -14.71
C ALA A 4 -12.59 6.99 -15.72
N LYS A 5 -13.84 6.87 -15.27
CA LYS A 5 -15.03 7.04 -16.12
C LYS A 5 -15.07 8.41 -16.82
N ASP A 6 -14.83 9.47 -16.08
CA ASP A 6 -14.86 10.84 -16.61
C ASP A 6 -13.75 11.03 -17.66
N LEU A 7 -12.57 10.46 -17.41
CA LEU A 7 -11.46 10.48 -18.37
C LEU A 7 -11.79 9.70 -19.64
N LEU A 8 -12.34 8.49 -19.53
CA LEU A 8 -12.77 7.70 -20.69
C LEU A 8 -13.84 8.45 -21.51
N SER A 9 -14.75 9.14 -20.85
CA SER A 9 -15.78 9.97 -21.50
C SER A 9 -15.16 11.10 -22.33
N LEU A 10 -14.07 11.70 -21.86
CA LEU A 10 -13.35 12.77 -22.56
C LEU A 10 -12.53 12.28 -23.77
N LEU A 11 -12.20 11.00 -23.83
CA LEU A 11 -11.48 10.40 -24.96
C LEU A 11 -12.39 10.11 -26.16
N LEU A 12 -13.71 10.13 -25.96
CA LEU A 12 -14.68 9.91 -27.03
C LEU A 12 -14.91 11.20 -27.85
N PRO A 13 -15.02 11.12 -29.18
CA PRO A 13 -15.34 12.27 -30.01
C PRO A 13 -16.71 12.88 -29.62
N PRO A 14 -16.77 14.16 -29.21
CA PRO A 14 -17.94 14.75 -28.55
C PRO A 14 -19.18 14.91 -29.43
N VAL A 15 -19.01 14.83 -30.76
CA VAL A 15 -20.12 14.96 -31.73
C VAL A 15 -20.66 13.58 -32.15
N ALA A 16 -19.84 12.53 -32.06
CA ALA A 16 -20.21 11.19 -32.53
C ALA A 16 -20.81 10.31 -31.43
N TYR A 17 -20.52 10.60 -30.16
CA TYR A 17 -20.96 9.80 -29.02
C TYR A 17 -21.63 10.66 -27.95
N ASP A 18 -22.81 10.24 -27.49
CA ASP A 18 -23.47 10.78 -26.30
C ASP A 18 -23.07 9.92 -25.09
N THR A 19 -22.13 10.42 -24.28
CA THR A 19 -21.62 9.72 -23.08
C THR A 19 -22.66 9.54 -21.98
N GLN A 20 -23.81 10.23 -22.08
CA GLN A 20 -24.94 10.06 -21.15
C GLN A 20 -25.96 9.02 -21.65
N GLN A 21 -25.81 8.51 -22.88
CA GLN A 21 -26.64 7.45 -23.40
C GLN A 21 -26.51 6.21 -22.49
N LYS A 22 -27.64 5.61 -22.11
CA LYS A 22 -27.72 4.61 -21.03
C LYS A 22 -26.73 3.43 -21.17
N ALA A 23 -26.59 2.87 -22.36
CA ALA A 23 -25.72 1.71 -22.59
C ALA A 23 -24.24 2.12 -22.53
N LEU A 24 -23.88 3.21 -23.22
CA LEU A 24 -22.51 3.72 -23.23
C LEU A 24 -22.09 4.20 -21.83
N ALA A 25 -22.96 4.91 -21.11
CA ALA A 25 -22.71 5.34 -19.74
C ALA A 25 -22.48 4.16 -18.79
N ALA A 26 -23.19 3.04 -18.99
CA ALA A 26 -23.00 1.82 -18.21
C ALA A 26 -21.64 1.16 -18.51
N GLU A 27 -21.25 1.09 -19.79
CA GLU A 27 -19.95 0.57 -20.23
C GLU A 27 -18.80 1.41 -19.68
N LEU A 28 -18.83 2.73 -19.88
CA LEU A 28 -17.84 3.67 -19.33
C LEU A 28 -17.73 3.58 -17.80
N SER A 29 -18.84 3.34 -17.10
CA SER A 29 -18.81 3.16 -15.65
C SER A 29 -18.18 1.83 -15.25
N ALA A 30 -18.47 0.73 -15.96
CA ALA A 30 -17.89 -0.58 -15.69
C ALA A 30 -16.37 -0.57 -15.94
N GLU A 31 -15.94 -0.02 -17.08
CA GLU A 31 -14.51 0.12 -17.41
C GLU A 31 -13.80 1.07 -16.45
N GLY A 32 -14.40 2.22 -16.16
CA GLY A 32 -13.86 3.17 -15.19
C GLY A 32 -13.62 2.53 -13.82
N ASN A 33 -14.59 1.77 -13.32
CA ASN A 33 -14.43 1.04 -12.06
C ASN A 33 -13.30 0.01 -12.11
N ALA A 34 -13.11 -0.68 -13.24
CA ALA A 34 -12.03 -1.64 -13.40
C ALA A 34 -10.65 -0.95 -13.40
N PHE A 35 -10.52 0.22 -14.04
CA PHE A 35 -9.29 1.00 -14.01
C PHE A 35 -8.99 1.55 -12.62
N ASP A 36 -9.98 2.14 -11.95
CA ASP A 36 -9.81 2.68 -10.60
C ASP A 36 -9.40 1.57 -9.61
N ALA A 37 -10.03 0.40 -9.68
CA ALA A 37 -9.66 -0.76 -8.85
C ALA A 37 -8.24 -1.27 -9.16
N THR A 38 -7.83 -1.26 -10.43
CA THR A 38 -6.48 -1.67 -10.83
C THR A 38 -5.44 -0.68 -10.33
N ASP A 39 -5.69 0.63 -10.44
CA ASP A 39 -4.80 1.68 -9.94
C ASP A 39 -4.66 1.63 -8.42
N GLU A 40 -5.77 1.43 -7.69
CA GLU A 40 -5.74 1.21 -6.24
C GLU A 40 -4.94 -0.05 -5.86
N SER A 41 -5.14 -1.16 -6.57
CA SER A 41 -4.38 -2.39 -6.35
C SER A 41 -2.89 -2.19 -6.61
N ALA A 42 -2.52 -1.48 -7.69
CA ALA A 42 -1.13 -1.18 -8.01
C ALA A 42 -0.49 -0.27 -6.94
N LYS A 43 -1.21 0.73 -6.44
CA LYS A 43 -0.77 1.59 -5.34
C LYS A 43 -0.55 0.80 -4.05
N ASN A 44 -1.47 -0.11 -3.72
CA ASN A 44 -1.31 -0.99 -2.56
C ASN A 44 -0.04 -1.86 -2.70
N ALA A 45 0.18 -2.47 -3.87
CA ALA A 45 1.39 -3.23 -4.14
C ALA A 45 2.67 -2.39 -4.04
N LEU A 46 2.66 -1.17 -4.59
CA LEU A 46 3.78 -0.23 -4.50
C LEU A 46 4.07 0.16 -3.05
N ASN A 47 3.03 0.46 -2.27
CA ASN A 47 3.15 0.81 -0.86
C ASN A 47 3.67 -0.37 -0.01
N GLY A 48 3.42 -1.61 -0.43
CA GLY A 48 3.97 -2.81 0.21
C GLY A 48 5.50 -2.93 0.13
N VAL A 49 6.17 -2.22 -0.80
CA VAL A 49 7.63 -2.30 -1.00
C VAL A 49 8.42 -1.80 0.20
N ALA A 50 7.87 -0.87 0.99
CA ALA A 50 8.48 -0.38 2.22
C ALA A 50 7.52 -0.57 3.41
N PRO A 51 7.99 -1.09 4.56
CA PRO A 51 7.12 -1.42 5.68
C PRO A 51 6.32 -0.23 6.21
N PHE A 52 6.87 0.99 6.13
CA PHE A 52 6.21 2.23 6.56
C PHE A 52 4.86 2.48 5.87
N PHE A 53 4.71 2.04 4.62
CA PHE A 53 3.51 2.28 3.82
C PHE A 53 2.67 1.01 3.62
N ALA A 54 3.14 -0.13 4.14
CA ALA A 54 2.60 -1.44 3.77
C ALA A 54 1.13 -1.64 4.17
N ALA A 55 0.63 -0.96 5.21
CA ALA A 55 -0.77 -1.03 5.63
C ALA A 55 -1.27 -2.48 5.75
N ASN A 56 -2.23 -2.90 4.93
CA ASN A 56 -2.76 -4.26 4.91
C ASN A 56 -1.73 -5.33 4.49
N LEU A 57 -0.63 -4.94 3.84
CA LEU A 57 0.51 -5.79 3.47
C LEU A 57 1.58 -5.86 4.57
N LEU A 58 1.38 -5.24 5.75
CA LEU A 58 2.31 -5.38 6.87
C LEU A 58 2.49 -6.83 7.31
N THR A 59 1.43 -7.66 7.18
CA THR A 59 1.48 -9.09 7.50
C THR A 59 2.48 -9.86 6.63
N ASP A 60 2.75 -9.42 5.40
CA ASP A 60 3.79 -10.05 4.57
C ASP A 60 5.19 -9.76 5.09
N TRP A 61 5.43 -8.54 5.59
CA TRP A 61 6.69 -8.21 6.26
C TRP A 61 6.90 -9.01 7.54
N GLU A 62 5.85 -9.14 8.35
CA GLU A 62 5.87 -9.99 9.56
C GLU A 62 6.24 -11.44 9.21
N ARG A 63 5.61 -12.00 8.15
CA ARG A 63 5.91 -13.34 7.66
C ARG A 63 7.37 -13.47 7.18
N VAL A 64 7.86 -12.54 6.36
CA VAL A 64 9.22 -12.60 5.79
C VAL A 64 10.29 -12.46 6.88
N LEU A 65 10.06 -11.62 7.88
CA LEU A 65 10.98 -11.37 8.98
C LEU A 65 10.78 -12.32 10.18
N ASN A 66 9.83 -13.24 10.08
CA ASN A 66 9.45 -14.17 11.15
C ASN A 66 9.08 -13.45 12.46
N VAL A 67 8.30 -12.37 12.35
CA VAL A 67 7.70 -11.63 13.46
C VAL A 67 6.29 -12.13 13.67
N THR A 68 5.95 -12.52 14.90
CA THR A 68 4.57 -12.85 15.28
C THR A 68 4.05 -11.74 16.19
N PRO A 69 3.05 -10.96 15.78
CA PRO A 69 2.45 -9.94 16.62
C PRO A 69 1.60 -10.57 17.73
N ASN A 70 1.44 -9.87 18.86
CA ASN A 70 0.47 -10.29 19.87
C ASN A 70 -0.95 -9.93 19.41
N GLU A 71 -1.97 -10.63 19.93
CA GLU A 71 -3.37 -10.38 19.59
C GLU A 71 -3.81 -8.94 19.88
N ASP A 72 -3.28 -8.33 20.95
CA ASP A 72 -3.61 -6.97 21.38
C ASP A 72 -2.66 -5.89 20.81
N ASP A 73 -1.68 -6.26 19.97
CA ASP A 73 -0.74 -5.28 19.40
C ASP A 73 -1.50 -4.33 18.44
N SER A 74 -1.39 -3.03 18.68
CA SER A 74 -1.83 -2.00 17.73
C SER A 74 -1.01 -2.05 16.45
N TYR A 75 -1.53 -1.49 15.35
CA TYR A 75 -0.80 -1.41 14.08
C TYR A 75 0.60 -0.79 14.23
N GLN A 76 0.73 0.28 15.02
CA GLN A 76 2.03 0.94 15.22
C GLN A 76 3.02 0.03 15.93
N GLN A 77 2.58 -0.70 16.97
CA GLN A 77 3.44 -1.67 17.68
C GLN A 77 3.90 -2.80 16.75
N ARG A 78 3.01 -3.28 15.88
CA ARG A 78 3.35 -4.28 14.85
C ARG A 78 4.40 -3.74 13.88
N LEU A 79 4.22 -2.52 13.38
CA LEU A 79 5.18 -1.86 12.51
C LEU A 79 6.53 -1.68 13.19
N ASP A 80 6.57 -1.23 14.45
CA ASP A 80 7.80 -1.03 15.20
C ASP A 80 8.59 -2.35 15.33
N ARG A 81 7.91 -3.47 15.63
CA ARG A 81 8.55 -4.81 15.66
C ARG A 81 9.14 -5.20 14.31
N VAL A 82 8.42 -4.96 13.22
CA VAL A 82 8.92 -5.19 11.85
C VAL A 82 10.18 -4.37 11.58
N LEU A 83 10.18 -3.08 11.94
CA LEU A 83 11.33 -2.20 11.74
C LEU A 83 12.55 -2.61 12.58
N ILE A 84 12.33 -2.98 13.84
CA ILE A 84 13.38 -3.53 14.72
C ILE A 84 13.97 -4.79 14.08
N LYS A 85 13.12 -5.73 13.65
CA LYS A 85 13.59 -6.98 13.06
C LYS A 85 14.32 -6.77 11.74
N LEU A 86 13.84 -5.84 10.91
CA LEU A 86 14.51 -5.46 9.67
C LEU A 86 15.88 -4.85 9.96
N SER A 87 16.00 -4.05 11.02
CA SER A 87 17.29 -3.49 11.44
C SER A 87 18.30 -4.59 11.83
N GLU A 88 17.89 -5.75 12.33
CA GLU A 88 18.83 -6.85 12.60
C GLU A 88 19.55 -7.36 11.33
N THR A 89 18.99 -7.12 10.14
CA THR A 89 19.62 -7.45 8.85
C THR A 89 20.69 -6.44 8.39
N GLY A 90 20.83 -5.33 9.12
CA GLY A 90 21.81 -4.27 8.89
C GLY A 90 23.22 -4.58 9.40
N GLY A 91 24.10 -3.58 9.38
CA GLY A 91 25.54 -3.75 9.59
C GLY A 91 25.92 -4.33 10.95
N LEU A 92 26.90 -5.25 10.96
CA LEU A 92 27.39 -5.96 12.16
C LEU A 92 28.29 -5.10 13.09
N SER A 93 28.15 -3.77 13.08
CA SER A 93 29.04 -2.89 13.84
C SER A 93 28.56 -2.71 15.28
N ILE A 94 29.49 -2.60 16.24
CA ILE A 94 29.16 -2.33 17.65
C ILE A 94 28.31 -1.04 17.81
N PRO A 95 28.62 0.10 17.15
CA PRO A 95 27.78 1.29 17.24
C PRO A 95 26.35 1.08 16.76
N TYR A 96 26.15 0.19 15.78
CA TYR A 96 24.83 -0.15 15.27
C TYR A 96 23.99 -0.86 16.34
N PHE A 97 24.55 -1.87 16.99
CA PHE A 97 23.88 -2.60 18.07
C PHE A 97 23.61 -1.73 19.31
N ILE A 98 24.51 -0.81 19.66
CA ILE A 98 24.27 0.14 20.76
C ILE A 98 23.07 1.05 20.45
N ASN A 99 22.99 1.60 19.24
CA ASN A 99 21.85 2.42 18.82
C ASN A 99 20.55 1.59 18.79
N MET A 100 20.61 0.36 18.30
CA MET A 100 19.45 -0.54 18.26
C MET A 100 18.94 -0.88 19.66
N ALA A 101 19.85 -1.18 20.60
CA ALA A 101 19.49 -1.48 21.99
C ALA A 101 18.85 -0.27 22.70
N SER A 102 19.36 0.94 22.43
CA SER A 102 18.78 2.18 22.97
C SER A 102 17.36 2.43 22.46
N LEU A 103 17.10 2.20 21.16
CA LEU A 103 15.78 2.37 20.54
C LEU A 103 14.70 1.47 21.17
N ILE A 104 15.09 0.31 21.72
CA ILE A 104 14.18 -0.63 22.37
C ILE A 104 14.20 -0.55 23.91
N GLY A 105 14.84 0.49 24.46
CA GLY A 105 14.76 0.85 25.88
C GLY A 105 15.87 0.30 26.79
N TYR A 106 16.96 -0.24 26.26
CA TYR A 106 18.14 -0.59 27.06
C TYR A 106 19.07 0.63 27.18
N THR A 107 19.53 0.91 28.40
CA THR A 107 20.48 2.00 28.73
C THR A 107 21.77 1.46 29.31
#